data_AF-A0A524DTQ7-F1
#
_entry.id   AF-A0A524DTQ7-F1
#
_cell.length_a   1.000
_cell.length_b   1.000
_cell.length_c   1.000
_cell.angle_alpha   90.00
_cell.angle_beta   90.00
_cell.angle_gamma   90.00
#
_symmetry.space_group_name_H-M   'P 1'
#
loop_
_entity.id
_entity.type
_entity.pdbx_description
1 polymer ?
#
loop_
_entity_poly.entity_id
_entity_poly.type
_entity_poly.pdbx_seq_one_letter_code
_entity_poly.pdbx_strand_id
1 'polypeptide(L)'
;MRITPDKMYKLDGKICFICGKYLLNNTHADLAYVPVHTGESIRAKPDKYYIFECPNCNMMAHKRCWYDVGEKRVRGGFLNLFTKGWKLSCPNCGHVIAPLRENRTDWAKGYQIPGHPDEDLYELQTGDVVAYKAGSLFGKVGAAINGFFKAVGLGSLSSSETSAVTRAANRIGKTIKDVAERVFRLEIPTEKRSEIKQLRCQNCGASLPMPGRFEEAVVCEHCGTAHLLPT
;
A
#
# COMPACT_ATOMS: atom_id res chain seq x y z
N MET A 1 -13.38 4.37 7.24
CA MET A 1 -13.35 4.91 5.87
C MET A 1 -12.33 4.09 5.10
N ARG A 2 -12.69 3.52 3.93
CA ARG A 2 -11.71 2.80 3.10
C ARG A 2 -10.59 3.77 2.72
N ILE A 3 -9.36 3.36 2.98
CA ILE A 3 -8.21 4.22 2.71
C ILE A 3 -8.06 4.50 1.21
N THR A 4 -7.80 5.75 0.86
CA THR A 4 -7.50 6.16 -0.53
C THR A 4 -6.01 5.91 -0.85
N PRO A 5 -5.62 5.80 -2.13
CA PRO A 5 -4.21 5.65 -2.52
C PRO A 5 -3.29 6.73 -1.93
N ASP A 6 -3.71 7.99 -1.92
CA ASP A 6 -2.91 9.10 -1.36
C ASP A 6 -2.66 8.95 0.14
N LYS A 7 -3.66 8.48 0.88
CA LYS A 7 -3.52 8.19 2.31
C LYS A 7 -2.63 6.97 2.53
N MET A 8 -2.71 5.95 1.66
CA MET A 8 -1.81 4.80 1.68
C MET A 8 -0.35 5.24 1.50
N TYR A 9 -0.09 6.16 0.57
CA TYR A 9 1.24 6.77 0.37
C TYR A 9 1.76 7.49 1.61
N LYS A 10 0.91 8.29 2.26
CA LYS A 10 1.26 8.99 3.51
C LYS A 10 1.53 8.06 4.69
N LEU A 11 1.07 6.82 4.65
CA LEU A 11 1.31 5.80 5.67
C LEU A 11 2.50 4.89 5.35
N ASP A 12 2.98 4.89 4.10
CA ASP A 12 4.13 4.09 3.69
C ASP A 12 5.38 4.51 4.46
N GLY A 13 6.15 3.52 4.95
CA GLY A 13 7.32 3.74 5.79
C GLY A 13 7.04 4.28 7.21
N LYS A 14 5.80 4.68 7.54
CA LYS A 14 5.45 5.10 8.91
C LYS A 14 5.32 3.91 9.85
N ILE A 15 5.67 4.16 11.11
CA ILE A 15 5.74 3.16 12.16
C ILE A 15 4.60 3.38 13.16
N CYS A 16 4.00 2.28 13.62
CA CYS A 16 3.10 2.27 14.76
C CYS A 16 3.88 2.70 16.00
N PHE A 17 3.53 3.84 16.59
CA PHE A 17 4.30 4.39 17.73
C PHE A 17 4.26 3.50 18.99
N ILE A 18 3.31 2.54 19.06
CA ILE A 18 3.16 1.62 20.18
C ILE A 18 4.01 0.36 19.99
N CYS A 19 3.90 -0.31 18.83
CA CYS A 19 4.53 -1.63 18.62
C CYS A 19 5.82 -1.59 17.79
N GLY A 20 6.20 -0.43 17.25
CA GLY A 20 7.42 -0.27 16.46
C GLY A 20 7.38 -0.92 15.06
N LYS A 21 6.27 -1.55 14.67
CA LYS A 21 6.09 -2.16 13.34
C LYS A 21 5.54 -1.14 12.34
N TYR A 22 5.82 -1.33 11.05
CA TYR A 22 5.23 -0.51 9.99
C TYR A 22 3.69 -0.53 10.03
N LEU A 23 3.09 0.64 9.86
CA LEU A 23 1.63 0.82 9.87
C LEU A 23 0.94 0.01 8.78
N LEU A 24 1.54 -0.07 7.59
CA LEU A 24 1.02 -0.87 6.48
C LEU A 24 1.29 -2.39 6.65
N ASN A 25 2.04 -2.83 7.66
CA ASN A 25 2.21 -4.25 7.94
C ASN A 25 1.15 -4.69 8.96
N ASN A 26 0.62 -5.91 8.78
CA ASN A 26 -0.26 -6.55 9.75
C ASN A 26 0.22 -7.97 10.04
N THR A 27 -0.27 -8.51 11.13
CA THR A 27 -0.22 -9.94 11.47
C THR A 27 -1.65 -10.46 11.60
N HIS A 28 -1.82 -11.77 11.74
CA HIS A 28 -3.15 -12.36 12.01
C HIS A 28 -3.84 -11.74 13.21
N ALA A 29 -3.07 -11.35 14.23
CA ALA A 29 -3.60 -10.69 15.41
C ALA A 29 -4.13 -9.29 15.13
N ASP A 30 -3.74 -8.61 14.05
CA ASP A 30 -4.20 -7.25 13.77
C ASP A 30 -5.49 -7.20 12.93
N LEU A 31 -5.98 -8.36 12.48
CA LEU A 31 -7.14 -8.46 11.58
C LEU A 31 -8.45 -8.18 12.32
N ALA A 32 -9.40 -7.62 11.58
CA ALA A 32 -10.74 -7.32 12.04
C ALA A 32 -11.65 -8.55 11.97
N TYR A 33 -12.56 -8.62 12.93
CA TYR A 33 -13.59 -9.64 13.03
C TYR A 33 -14.95 -8.94 13.06
N VAL A 34 -15.97 -9.62 12.54
CA VAL A 34 -17.36 -9.16 12.54
C VAL A 34 -18.22 -10.12 13.36
N PRO A 35 -19.13 -9.60 14.19
CA PRO A 35 -20.13 -10.44 14.83
C PRO A 35 -21.10 -10.96 13.76
N VAL A 36 -21.42 -12.25 13.83
CA VAL A 36 -22.47 -12.86 13.00
C VAL A 36 -23.69 -13.21 13.84
N HIS A 37 -24.82 -13.46 13.18
CA HIS A 37 -26.12 -13.74 13.81
C HIS A 37 -26.10 -14.94 14.79
N THR A 38 -25.07 -15.78 14.74
CA THR A 38 -24.86 -16.90 15.67
C THR A 38 -24.26 -16.47 17.02
N GLY A 39 -23.89 -15.20 17.19
CA GLY A 39 -23.19 -14.69 18.38
C GLY A 39 -21.67 -14.92 18.36
N GLU A 40 -21.17 -15.65 17.36
CA GLU A 40 -19.74 -15.84 17.13
C GLU A 40 -19.12 -14.64 16.42
N SER A 41 -17.81 -14.45 16.60
CA SER A 41 -17.02 -13.46 15.85
C SER A 41 -16.21 -14.19 14.79
N ILE A 42 -16.48 -13.88 13.52
CA ILE A 42 -15.73 -14.44 12.40
C ILE A 42 -14.83 -13.38 11.80
N ARG A 43 -13.71 -13.80 11.20
CA ARG A 43 -12.81 -12.88 10.49
C ARG A 43 -13.58 -12.16 9.38
N ALA A 44 -13.45 -10.84 9.33
CA ALA A 44 -14.07 -10.02 8.30
C ALA A 44 -13.53 -10.39 6.92
N LYS A 45 -14.41 -10.49 5.90
CA LYS A 45 -14.02 -10.68 4.51
C LYS A 45 -14.43 -9.47 3.65
N PRO A 46 -13.56 -8.94 2.78
CA PRO A 46 -12.14 -9.30 2.66
C PRO A 46 -11.35 -9.00 3.94
N ASP A 47 -10.23 -9.70 4.15
CA ASP A 47 -9.37 -9.52 5.32
C ASP A 47 -8.97 -8.04 5.44
N LYS A 48 -9.24 -7.44 6.59
CA LYS A 48 -9.03 -6.01 6.83
C LYS A 48 -8.53 -5.73 8.24
N TYR A 49 -7.90 -4.58 8.43
CA TYR A 49 -7.45 -4.07 9.73
C TYR A 49 -7.58 -2.55 9.75
N TYR A 50 -7.41 -1.95 10.93
CA TYR A 50 -7.63 -0.52 11.12
C TYR A 50 -6.43 0.16 11.75
N ILE A 51 -6.18 1.39 11.33
CA ILE A 51 -5.25 2.33 11.97
C ILE A 51 -6.06 3.47 12.56
N PHE A 52 -5.68 3.87 13.76
CA PHE A 52 -6.25 5.02 14.45
C PHE A 52 -5.18 6.07 14.74
N GLU A 53 -5.54 7.32 14.51
CA GLU A 53 -4.76 8.51 14.75
C GLU A 53 -5.32 9.23 15.97
N CYS A 54 -4.47 9.52 16.96
CA CYS A 54 -4.92 10.26 18.14
C CYS A 54 -5.33 11.69 17.75
N PRO A 55 -6.55 12.14 18.10
CA PRO A 55 -7.04 13.46 17.68
C PRO A 55 -6.28 14.64 18.31
N ASN A 56 -5.51 14.40 19.37
CA ASN A 56 -4.79 15.46 20.09
C ASN A 56 -3.31 15.59 19.69
N CYS A 57 -2.64 14.49 19.36
CA CYS A 57 -1.20 14.50 19.08
C CYS A 57 -0.81 13.84 17.76
N ASN A 58 -1.80 13.41 16.97
CA ASN A 58 -1.64 12.80 15.64
C ASN A 58 -0.77 11.54 15.60
N MET A 59 -0.47 10.95 16.76
CA MET A 59 0.24 9.67 16.83
C MET A 59 -0.66 8.56 16.28
N MET A 60 -0.10 7.75 15.38
CA MET A 60 -0.82 6.69 14.69
C MET A 60 -0.37 5.30 15.13
N ALA A 61 -1.33 4.43 15.42
CA ALA A 61 -1.07 3.04 15.75
C ALA A 61 -2.17 2.11 15.20
N HIS A 62 -1.83 0.82 15.07
CA HIS A 62 -2.81 -0.22 14.78
C HIS A 62 -3.90 -0.23 15.85
N LYS A 63 -5.16 -0.43 15.45
CA LYS A 63 -6.33 -0.44 16.35
C LYS A 63 -6.10 -1.35 17.56
N ARG A 64 -5.61 -2.58 17.35
CA ARG A 64 -5.24 -3.51 18.43
C ARG A 64 -4.28 -2.91 19.45
N CYS A 65 -3.24 -2.22 19.00
CA CYS A 65 -2.22 -1.65 19.89
C CYS A 65 -2.81 -0.60 20.85
N TRP A 66 -3.85 0.13 20.43
CA TRP A 66 -4.57 1.05 21.31
C TRP A 66 -5.29 0.32 22.45
N TYR A 67 -5.93 -0.82 22.19
CA TYR A 67 -6.60 -1.61 23.23
C TYR A 67 -5.64 -2.41 24.12
N ASP A 68 -4.53 -2.89 23.55
CA ASP A 68 -3.53 -3.65 24.30
C ASP A 68 -2.78 -2.76 25.30
N VAL A 69 -2.45 -1.52 24.91
CA VAL A 69 -1.55 -0.63 25.68
C VAL A 69 -2.26 0.61 26.23
N GLY A 70 -3.14 1.22 25.45
CA GLY A 70 -3.84 2.46 25.81
C GLY A 70 -5.03 2.24 26.74
N GLU A 71 -5.67 1.06 26.71
CA GLU A 71 -6.80 0.74 27.58
C GLU A 71 -6.30 0.21 28.92
N LYS A 72 -6.46 1.02 29.97
CA LYS A 72 -6.00 0.70 31.32
C LYS A 72 -7.15 0.69 32.31
N ARG A 73 -7.06 -0.20 33.29
CA ARG A 73 -7.95 -0.19 34.44
C ARG A 73 -7.58 0.96 35.35
N VAL A 74 -8.52 1.84 35.64
CA VAL A 74 -8.36 3.00 36.52
C VAL A 74 -9.35 2.92 37.68
N ARG A 75 -8.97 3.46 38.83
CA ARG A 75 -9.88 3.70 39.96
C ARG A 75 -10.27 5.17 39.94
N GLY A 76 -11.56 5.47 40.13
CA GLY A 76 -12.02 6.85 40.34
C GLY A 76 -11.25 7.53 41.47
N GLY A 77 -10.95 8.83 41.30
CA GLY A 77 -10.27 9.64 42.31
C GLY A 77 -11.09 9.80 43.60
N PHE A 78 -10.56 10.56 44.56
CA PHE A 78 -11.00 10.61 45.98
C PHE A 78 -12.52 10.82 46.24
N LEU A 79 -13.27 11.42 45.30
CA LEU A 79 -14.74 11.61 45.38
C LEU A 79 -15.56 10.45 44.77
N ASN A 80 -14.91 9.49 44.11
CA ASN A 80 -15.47 8.40 43.31
C ASN A 80 -14.78 7.06 43.63
N LEU A 81 -14.52 6.81 44.92
CA LEU A 81 -13.73 5.67 45.43
C LEU A 81 -14.19 4.28 44.94
N PHE A 82 -15.42 4.17 44.45
CA PHE A 82 -16.06 2.90 44.07
C PHE A 82 -16.14 2.65 42.55
N THR A 83 -15.88 3.64 41.70
CA THR A 83 -15.91 3.44 40.24
C THR A 83 -14.57 2.89 39.76
N LYS A 84 -14.49 1.54 39.71
CA LYS A 84 -13.43 0.82 38.99
C LYS A 84 -13.88 0.64 37.55
N GLY A 85 -13.07 1.07 36.60
CA GLY A 85 -13.41 0.92 35.20
C GLY A 85 -12.20 0.91 34.28
N TRP A 86 -12.48 0.80 33.00
CA TRP A 86 -11.52 0.81 31.91
C TRP A 86 -11.59 2.15 31.20
N LYS A 87 -10.43 2.74 30.94
CA LYS A 87 -10.30 4.01 30.23
C LYS A 87 -9.27 3.82 29.13
N LEU A 88 -9.58 4.30 27.93
CA LEU A 88 -8.63 4.33 26.81
C LEU A 88 -8.03 5.73 26.74
N SER A 89 -6.73 5.84 27.01
CA SER A 89 -5.99 7.11 26.93
C SER A 89 -4.80 6.96 26.00
N CYS A 90 -4.42 8.06 25.35
CA CYS A 90 -3.26 8.06 24.48
C CYS A 90 -1.98 7.83 25.30
N PRO A 91 -1.18 6.79 25.03
CA PRO A 91 0.08 6.57 25.75
C PRO A 91 1.10 7.70 25.57
N ASN A 92 1.02 8.46 24.48
CA ASN A 92 1.94 9.55 24.19
C ASN A 92 1.56 10.87 24.89
N CYS A 93 0.31 11.32 24.77
CA CYS A 93 -0.11 12.64 25.27
C CYS A 93 -1.11 12.60 26.44
N GLY A 94 -1.51 11.41 26.89
CA GLY A 94 -2.49 11.25 27.97
C GLY A 94 -3.94 11.62 27.60
N HIS A 95 -4.19 12.12 26.39
CA HIS A 95 -5.53 12.49 25.94
C HIS A 95 -6.51 11.32 26.06
N VAL A 96 -7.70 11.60 26.57
CA VAL A 96 -8.74 10.59 26.79
C VAL A 96 -9.45 10.31 25.47
N ILE A 97 -9.05 9.23 24.81
CA ILE A 97 -9.67 8.79 23.55
C ILE A 97 -11.06 8.22 23.82
N ALA A 98 -11.22 7.48 24.92
CA ALA A 98 -12.52 7.01 25.34
C ALA A 98 -12.69 7.06 26.87
N PRO A 99 -13.87 7.50 27.36
CA PRO A 99 -14.12 7.74 28.77
C PRO A 99 -14.14 6.43 29.58
N LEU A 100 -14.28 6.57 30.90
CA LEU A 100 -14.37 5.46 31.82
C LEU A 100 -15.59 4.58 31.51
N ARG A 101 -15.38 3.26 31.43
CA ARG A 101 -16.40 2.24 31.23
C ARG A 101 -16.27 1.13 32.26
N GLU A 102 -17.34 0.39 32.50
CA GLU A 102 -17.31 -0.74 33.44
C GLU A 102 -16.49 -1.92 32.90
N ASN A 103 -16.67 -2.23 31.62
CA ASN A 103 -16.08 -3.40 30.98
C ASN A 103 -14.93 -3.02 30.04
N ARG A 104 -13.93 -3.90 29.96
CA ARG A 104 -12.84 -3.80 28.97
C ARG A 104 -13.42 -4.05 27.60
N THR A 105 -13.01 -3.27 26.60
CA THR A 105 -13.40 -3.53 25.22
C THR A 105 -12.60 -4.70 24.66
N ASP A 106 -13.31 -5.72 24.17
CA ASP A 106 -12.71 -6.82 23.42
C ASP A 106 -12.66 -6.45 21.93
N TRP A 107 -11.53 -5.91 21.48
CA TRP A 107 -11.38 -5.47 20.09
C TRP A 107 -11.56 -6.62 19.08
N ALA A 108 -11.31 -7.88 19.48
CA ALA A 108 -11.45 -9.06 18.63
C ALA A 108 -12.92 -9.42 18.35
N LYS A 109 -13.87 -8.83 19.07
CA LYS A 109 -15.32 -8.97 18.81
C LYS A 109 -15.89 -7.86 17.93
N GLY A 110 -15.04 -7.13 17.21
CA GLY A 110 -15.46 -6.13 16.23
C GLY A 110 -15.90 -4.79 16.83
N TYR A 111 -15.52 -4.49 18.07
CA TYR A 111 -15.91 -3.22 18.71
C TYR A 111 -15.14 -2.02 18.12
N GLN A 112 -15.86 -0.92 17.94
CA GLN A 112 -15.32 0.39 17.54
C GLN A 112 -14.51 1.01 18.69
N ILE A 113 -13.58 1.90 18.37
CA ILE A 113 -12.97 2.74 19.41
C ILE A 113 -14.10 3.60 19.97
N PRO A 114 -14.47 3.52 21.26
CA PRO A 114 -15.73 4.15 21.68
C PRO A 114 -15.67 5.67 21.52
N GLY A 115 -16.68 6.24 20.85
CA GLY A 115 -16.69 7.64 20.40
C GLY A 115 -16.08 7.87 19.02
N HIS A 116 -15.53 6.84 18.38
CA HIS A 116 -14.88 6.86 17.08
C HIS A 116 -15.33 5.64 16.25
N PRO A 117 -16.44 5.75 15.48
CA PRO A 117 -16.91 4.65 14.65
C PRO A 117 -15.83 4.16 13.68
N ASP A 118 -15.92 2.90 13.25
CA ASP A 118 -14.92 2.30 12.34
C ASP A 118 -14.82 3.07 10.98
N GLU A 119 -15.84 3.85 10.65
CA GLU A 119 -15.83 4.76 9.51
C GLU A 119 -14.87 5.96 9.67
N ASP A 120 -14.54 6.34 10.90
CA ASP A 120 -13.54 7.38 11.19
C ASP A 120 -12.11 6.82 11.26
N LEU A 121 -11.99 5.49 11.29
CA LEU A 121 -10.71 4.80 11.22
C LEU A 121 -10.23 4.68 9.77
N TYR A 122 -8.91 4.63 9.61
CA TYR A 122 -8.33 4.21 8.34
C TYR A 122 -8.52 2.70 8.21
N GLU A 123 -9.47 2.28 7.37
CA GLU A 123 -9.68 0.87 7.05
C GLU A 123 -8.71 0.45 5.94
N LEU A 124 -7.93 -0.60 6.19
CA LEU A 124 -6.98 -1.17 5.24
C LEU A 124 -7.37 -2.62 4.94
N GLN A 125 -7.70 -2.89 3.68
CA GLN A 125 -7.85 -4.26 3.20
C GLN A 125 -6.46 -4.83 2.91
N THR A 126 -6.19 -6.05 3.37
CA THR A 126 -4.85 -6.65 3.22
C THR A 126 -4.46 -6.83 1.76
N GLY A 127 -5.43 -7.19 0.90
CA GLY A 127 -5.24 -7.28 -0.55
C GLY A 127 -4.81 -5.94 -1.18
N ASP A 128 -5.48 -4.85 -0.82
CA ASP A 128 -5.15 -3.50 -1.31
C ASP A 128 -3.75 -3.07 -0.86
N VAL A 129 -3.37 -3.38 0.38
CA VAL A 129 -2.05 -3.05 0.94
C VAL A 129 -0.96 -3.86 0.25
N VAL A 130 -1.19 -5.14 -0.04
CA VAL A 130 -0.25 -5.98 -0.80
C VAL A 130 -0.11 -5.44 -2.23
N ALA A 131 -1.22 -5.13 -2.89
CA ALA A 131 -1.23 -4.54 -4.23
C ALA A 131 -0.51 -3.17 -4.25
N TYR A 132 -0.74 -2.32 -3.25
CA TYR A 132 -0.05 -1.06 -3.09
C TYR A 132 1.45 -1.24 -2.84
N LYS A 133 1.86 -2.15 -1.95
CA LYS A 133 3.29 -2.38 -1.68
C LYS A 133 4.00 -2.97 -2.87
N ALA A 134 3.36 -3.90 -3.59
CA ALA A 134 3.85 -4.32 -4.89
C ALA A 134 4.01 -3.08 -5.77
N GLY A 135 2.94 -2.32 -6.03
CA GLY A 135 2.97 -1.10 -6.84
C GLY A 135 3.97 -0.02 -6.40
N SER A 136 4.21 0.17 -5.11
CA SER A 136 5.13 1.16 -4.50
C SER A 136 6.58 0.66 -4.56
N LEU A 137 6.83 -0.62 -4.30
CA LEU A 137 8.15 -1.21 -4.51
C LEU A 137 8.53 -1.10 -6.00
N PHE A 138 7.58 -1.37 -6.88
CA PHE A 138 7.73 -1.23 -8.31
C PHE A 138 7.74 0.22 -8.80
N GLY A 139 7.09 1.14 -8.09
CA GLY A 139 7.07 2.57 -8.38
C GLY A 139 8.28 3.31 -7.83
N LYS A 140 8.92 2.83 -6.76
CA LYS A 140 10.23 3.32 -6.26
C LYS A 140 11.36 2.82 -7.15
N VAL A 141 11.30 1.56 -7.60
CA VAL A 141 12.18 1.05 -8.66
C VAL A 141 11.89 1.80 -9.97
N GLY A 142 10.62 2.00 -10.33
CA GLY A 142 10.21 2.77 -11.52
C GLY A 142 10.61 4.25 -11.46
N ALA A 143 10.56 4.90 -10.30
CA ALA A 143 10.98 6.29 -10.10
C ALA A 143 12.51 6.44 -10.13
N ALA A 144 13.25 5.44 -9.62
CA ALA A 144 14.69 5.35 -9.82
C ALA A 144 15.04 5.14 -11.30
N ILE A 145 14.16 4.53 -12.10
CA ILE A 145 14.34 4.33 -13.54
C ILE A 145 13.75 5.50 -14.37
N ASN A 146 12.80 6.29 -13.86
CA ASN A 146 12.17 7.44 -14.56
C ASN A 146 13.18 8.53 -14.95
N GLY A 147 14.35 8.59 -14.31
CA GLY A 147 15.44 9.47 -14.74
C GLY A 147 16.16 9.03 -16.02
N PHE A 148 15.89 7.82 -16.52
CA PHE A 148 16.61 7.18 -17.64
C PHE A 148 15.73 6.90 -18.87
N PHE A 149 14.45 7.26 -18.85
CA PHE A 149 13.57 7.06 -20.01
C PHE A 149 13.26 8.35 -20.75
N LYS A 150 13.67 8.43 -22.02
CA LYS A 150 13.30 9.54 -22.92
C LYS A 150 12.12 9.14 -23.80
N ALA A 151 11.04 9.91 -23.76
CA ALA A 151 9.93 9.72 -24.68
C ALA A 151 10.31 10.26 -26.07
N VAL A 152 10.11 9.43 -27.10
CA VAL A 152 10.32 9.74 -28.52
C VAL A 152 9.10 9.31 -29.33
N GLY A 153 8.86 9.95 -30.47
CA GLY A 153 7.76 9.57 -31.35
C GLY A 153 8.11 8.33 -32.20
N LEU A 154 7.14 7.50 -32.52
CA LEU A 154 7.33 6.33 -33.39
C LEU A 154 7.94 6.71 -34.76
N GLY A 155 7.59 7.87 -35.30
CA GLY A 155 8.16 8.40 -36.56
C GLY A 155 9.59 8.94 -36.45
N SER A 156 10.15 9.02 -35.24
CA SER A 156 11.55 9.45 -35.01
C SER A 156 12.52 8.28 -34.88
N LEU A 157 12.02 7.05 -35.00
CA LEU A 157 12.84 5.85 -34.94
C LEU A 157 13.60 5.63 -36.25
N SER A 158 14.84 5.18 -36.13
CA SER A 158 15.60 4.65 -37.26
C SER A 158 14.99 3.34 -37.80
N SER A 159 15.40 2.92 -38.99
CA SER A 159 14.92 1.68 -39.61
C SER A 159 15.22 0.44 -38.77
N SER A 160 16.36 0.41 -38.08
CA SER A 160 16.75 -0.69 -37.18
C SER A 160 15.90 -0.72 -35.92
N GLU A 161 15.65 0.42 -35.29
CA GLU A 161 14.78 0.55 -34.12
C GLU A 161 13.32 0.20 -34.44
N THR A 162 12.81 0.65 -35.59
CA THR A 162 11.48 0.29 -36.08
C THR A 162 11.35 -1.22 -36.27
N SER A 163 12.40 -1.85 -36.82
CA SER A 163 12.45 -3.30 -36.99
C SER A 163 12.49 -4.03 -35.63
N ALA A 164 13.22 -3.51 -34.65
CA ALA A 164 13.25 -4.05 -33.30
C ALA A 164 11.87 -3.98 -32.61
N VAL A 165 11.21 -2.83 -32.68
CA VAL A 165 9.85 -2.64 -32.15
C VAL A 165 8.86 -3.57 -32.84
N THR A 166 8.96 -3.72 -34.17
CA THR A 166 8.09 -4.64 -34.93
C THR A 166 8.29 -6.09 -34.51
N ARG A 167 9.53 -6.55 -34.34
CA ARG A 167 9.83 -7.90 -33.82
C ARG A 167 9.25 -8.10 -32.42
N ALA A 168 9.36 -7.10 -31.55
CA ALA A 168 8.84 -7.16 -30.19
C ALA A 168 7.31 -7.17 -30.14
N ALA A 169 6.63 -6.36 -30.99
CA ALA A 169 5.18 -6.37 -31.12
C ALA A 169 4.66 -7.74 -31.60
N ASN A 170 5.29 -8.31 -32.64
CA ASN A 170 4.88 -9.60 -33.19
C ASN A 170 4.95 -10.73 -32.16
N ARG A 171 5.92 -10.70 -31.24
CA ARG A 171 6.08 -11.72 -30.19
C ARG A 171 4.91 -11.78 -29.20
N ILE A 172 4.20 -10.67 -29.03
CA ILE A 172 3.01 -10.58 -28.17
C ILE A 172 1.70 -10.57 -28.99
N GLY A 173 1.77 -10.97 -30.26
CA GLY A 173 0.61 -11.02 -31.16
C GLY A 173 0.08 -9.65 -31.60
N LYS A 174 0.89 -8.59 -31.49
CA LYS A 174 0.55 -7.23 -31.94
C LYS A 174 1.28 -6.86 -33.22
N THR A 175 0.72 -5.93 -33.98
CA THR A 175 1.37 -5.31 -35.14
C THR A 175 1.93 -3.94 -34.78
N ILE A 176 2.78 -3.38 -35.66
CA ILE A 176 3.31 -2.01 -35.47
C ILE A 176 2.20 -0.94 -35.42
N LYS A 177 1.02 -1.23 -36.00
CA LYS A 177 -0.15 -0.33 -35.94
C LYS A 177 -0.80 -0.30 -34.56
N ASP A 178 -0.59 -1.34 -33.75
CA ASP A 178 -1.07 -1.45 -32.37
C ASP A 178 -0.08 -0.84 -31.37
N VAL A 179 1.06 -0.35 -31.85
CA VAL A 179 2.08 0.30 -31.03
C VAL A 179 1.68 1.77 -30.83
N ALA A 180 1.70 2.21 -29.58
CA ALA A 180 1.39 3.61 -29.26
C ALA A 180 2.39 4.56 -29.93
N GLU A 181 1.93 5.72 -30.39
CA GLU A 181 2.77 6.74 -31.03
C GLU A 181 3.96 7.18 -30.17
N ARG A 182 3.82 7.07 -28.84
CA ARG A 182 4.87 7.35 -27.87
C ARG A 182 5.69 6.09 -27.59
N VAL A 183 6.97 6.14 -27.93
CA VAL A 183 7.99 5.13 -27.66
C VAL A 183 8.93 5.66 -26.57
N PHE A 184 9.40 4.80 -25.68
CA PHE A 184 10.33 5.19 -24.61
C PHE A 184 11.70 4.57 -24.82
N ARG A 185 12.76 5.37 -24.86
CA ARG A 185 14.14 4.89 -24.92
C ARG A 185 14.71 4.77 -23.51
N LEU A 186 15.26 3.60 -23.20
CA LEU A 186 15.94 3.32 -21.94
C LEU A 186 17.44 3.67 -22.07
N GLU A 187 17.89 4.71 -21.38
CA GLU A 187 19.29 5.14 -21.32
C GLU A 187 19.93 4.69 -19.99
N ILE A 188 20.12 3.38 -19.81
CA ILE A 188 20.77 2.82 -18.61
C ILE A 188 22.27 2.62 -18.86
N PRO A 189 23.17 3.13 -17.98
CA PRO A 189 24.60 2.81 -18.02
C PRO A 189 24.85 1.30 -17.95
N THR A 190 25.80 0.80 -18.75
CA THR A 190 26.04 -0.64 -18.95
C THR A 190 26.29 -1.39 -17.64
N GLU A 191 26.87 -0.73 -16.64
CA GLU A 191 27.24 -1.29 -15.35
C GLU A 191 26.02 -1.60 -14.47
N LYS A 192 24.88 -0.94 -14.70
CA LYS A 192 23.64 -1.10 -13.92
C LYS A 192 22.62 -2.03 -14.56
N ARG A 193 22.93 -2.61 -15.72
CA ARG A 193 22.00 -3.47 -16.48
C ARG A 193 21.65 -4.77 -15.74
N SER A 194 22.59 -5.35 -14.99
CA SER A 194 22.38 -6.58 -14.21
C SER A 194 21.46 -6.41 -13.00
N GLU A 195 21.18 -5.17 -12.60
CA GLU A 195 20.33 -4.84 -11.47
C GLU A 195 18.83 -4.78 -11.84
N ILE A 196 18.50 -4.78 -13.15
CA ILE A 196 17.13 -4.71 -13.65
C ILE A 196 16.46 -6.07 -13.49
N LYS A 197 15.80 -6.28 -12.35
CA LYS A 197 15.05 -7.52 -12.06
C LYS A 197 13.70 -7.59 -12.76
N GLN A 198 13.12 -6.44 -13.14
CA GLN A 198 11.82 -6.37 -13.81
C GLN A 198 11.64 -5.03 -14.55
N LEU A 199 11.20 -5.07 -15.81
CA LEU A 199 10.84 -3.88 -16.59
C LEU A 199 9.33 -3.60 -16.48
N ARG A 200 8.95 -2.31 -16.41
CA ARG A 200 7.55 -1.86 -16.38
C ARG A 200 7.28 -0.83 -17.46
N CYS A 201 6.05 -0.83 -17.95
CA CYS A 201 5.59 0.07 -18.99
C CYS A 201 5.50 1.49 -18.44
N GLN A 202 6.24 2.40 -19.05
CA GLN A 202 6.27 3.82 -18.68
C GLN A 202 4.96 4.58 -18.97
N ASN A 203 4.05 3.98 -19.73
CA ASN A 203 2.76 4.58 -20.04
C ASN A 203 1.64 4.16 -19.08
N CYS A 204 1.54 2.86 -18.77
CA CYS A 204 0.43 2.33 -17.95
C CYS A 204 0.87 1.61 -16.67
N GLY A 205 2.16 1.50 -16.40
CA GLY A 205 2.71 0.84 -15.21
C GLY A 205 2.64 -0.69 -15.19
N ALA A 206 2.07 -1.33 -16.23
CA ALA A 206 2.01 -2.78 -16.36
C ALA A 206 3.41 -3.41 -16.46
N SER A 207 3.55 -4.67 -16.07
CA SER A 207 4.79 -5.43 -16.30
C SER A 207 5.09 -5.52 -17.81
N LEU A 208 6.34 -5.33 -18.19
CA LEU A 208 6.81 -5.60 -19.54
C LEU A 208 7.31 -7.06 -19.62
N PRO A 209 7.19 -7.71 -20.79
CA PRO A 209 7.87 -8.97 -21.04
C PRO A 209 9.36 -8.83 -20.71
N MET A 210 9.94 -9.84 -20.04
CA MET A 210 11.37 -9.83 -19.77
C MET A 210 12.13 -10.02 -21.08
N PRO A 211 12.98 -9.07 -21.49
CA PRO A 211 13.71 -9.19 -22.74
C PRO A 211 14.78 -10.27 -22.65
N GLY A 212 14.91 -11.07 -23.71
CA GLY A 212 16.09 -11.90 -23.93
C GLY A 212 17.37 -11.07 -24.05
N ARG A 213 18.52 -11.74 -23.94
CA ARG A 213 19.87 -11.12 -23.89
C ARG A 213 20.23 -10.25 -25.10
N PHE A 214 19.57 -10.46 -26.24
CA PHE A 214 19.85 -9.79 -27.52
C PHE A 214 18.67 -8.94 -28.01
N GLU A 215 17.71 -8.66 -27.14
CA GLU A 215 16.55 -7.87 -27.51
C GLU A 215 16.84 -6.38 -27.41
N GLU A 216 16.42 -5.65 -28.43
CA GLU A 216 16.64 -4.21 -28.59
C GLU A 216 15.36 -3.41 -28.29
N ALA A 217 14.22 -4.09 -28.10
CA ALA A 217 12.94 -3.47 -27.80
C ALA A 217 11.98 -4.44 -27.09
N VAL A 218 11.06 -3.88 -26.32
CA VAL A 218 9.92 -4.58 -25.70
C VAL A 218 8.65 -3.79 -25.96
N VAL A 219 7.51 -4.46 -26.15
CA VAL A 219 6.20 -3.81 -26.29
C VAL A 219 5.29 -4.23 -25.15
N CYS A 220 4.55 -3.27 -24.60
CA CYS A 220 3.59 -3.52 -23.55
C CYS A 220 2.36 -4.25 -24.09
N GLU A 221 2.07 -5.42 -23.53
CA GLU A 221 0.87 -6.20 -23.84
C GLU A 221 -0.41 -5.44 -23.52
N HIS A 222 -0.42 -4.65 -22.45
CA HIS A 222 -1.62 -3.94 -21.98
C HIS A 222 -1.99 -2.73 -22.85
N CYS A 223 -1.02 -1.88 -23.21
CA CYS A 223 -1.31 -0.60 -23.88
C CYS A 223 -0.56 -0.38 -25.21
N GLY A 224 0.24 -1.34 -25.65
CA GLY A 224 0.96 -1.25 -26.93
C GLY A 224 2.14 -0.27 -26.93
N THR A 225 2.43 0.42 -25.82
CA THR A 225 3.61 1.28 -25.73
C THR A 225 4.89 0.48 -25.91
N ALA A 226 5.76 0.93 -26.80
CA ALA A 226 7.07 0.35 -27.03
C ALA A 226 8.16 0.99 -26.15
N HIS A 227 9.14 0.16 -25.79
CA HIS A 227 10.30 0.51 -24.98
C HIS A 227 11.55 0.03 -25.71
N LEU A 228 12.36 0.97 -26.22
CA LEU A 228 13.67 0.66 -26.78
C LEU A 228 14.65 0.38 -25.66
N LEU A 229 15.40 -0.69 -25.82
CA LEU A 229 16.48 -1.08 -24.93
C LEU A 229 17.81 -0.51 -25.46
N PRO A 230 18.74 -0.12 -24.59
CA PRO A 230 20.03 0.37 -25.04
C PRO A 230 20.80 -0.79 -25.67
N THR A 231 21.38 -0.57 -26.85
CA THR A 231 22.38 -1.47 -27.43
C THR A 231 23.59 -1.57 -26.50
#